data_AF-A0A955QFR8-F1
#
_entry.id   AF-A0A955QFR8-F1
#
_cell.length_a   1.000
_cell.length_b   1.000
_cell.length_c   1.000
_cell.angle_alpha   90.00
_cell.angle_beta   90.00
_cell.angle_gamma   90.00
#
_symmetry.space_group_name_H-M   'P 1'
#
loop_
_entity.id
_entity.type
_entity.pdbx_description
1 polymer ?
#
loop_
_entity_poly.entity_id
_entity_poly.type
_entity_poly.pdbx_seq_one_letter_code
_entity_poly.pdbx_strand_id
1 'polypeptide(L)'
;MTYMVGVDPNGEVTNVEILVYRESRGSEVRKKRFNYQYHGKTVYDPIRINRDVINISGATMSVRSMSAGVKRALVLADELYLKSNTNNTAINTASRADKSFLESLLGF
;
A
#
# COMPACT_ATOMS: atom_id res chain seq x y z
N MET A 1 -17.97 -1.03 5.27
CA MET A 1 -16.98 -0.84 6.35
C MET A 1 -16.07 0.34 6.02
N THR A 2 -15.51 1.01 7.02
CA THR A 2 -14.50 2.08 6.90
C THR A 2 -13.23 1.57 7.56
N TYR A 3 -12.10 1.67 6.85
CA TYR A 3 -10.81 1.19 7.30
C TYR A 3 -9.72 2.22 7.00
N MET A 4 -8.62 2.11 7.73
CA MET A 4 -7.39 2.84 7.55
C MET A 4 -6.29 1.83 7.23
N VAL A 5 -5.43 2.19 6.27
CA VAL A 5 -4.24 1.42 5.90
C VAL A 5 -3.05 2.34 6.05
N GLY A 6 -2.18 2.03 7.00
CA GLY A 6 -0.89 2.70 7.13
C GLY A 6 0.09 2.09 6.12
N VAL A 7 0.74 2.94 5.35
CA VAL A 7 1.76 2.56 4.36
C VAL A 7 3.01 3.38 4.66
N ASP A 8 4.17 2.73 4.69
CA ASP A 8 5.45 3.42 4.87
C ASP A 8 5.99 4.01 3.56
N PRO A 9 7.10 4.78 3.58
CA PRO A 9 7.71 5.31 2.36
C PRO A 9 8.26 4.25 1.39
N ASN A 10 8.43 3.00 1.82
CA ASN A 10 8.85 1.89 0.96
C ASN A 10 7.65 1.19 0.28
N GLY A 11 6.42 1.58 0.62
CA GLY A 11 5.20 0.96 0.10
C GLY A 11 4.75 -0.28 0.86
N GLU A 12 5.29 -0.51 2.06
CA GLU A 12 4.90 -1.62 2.93
C GLU A 12 3.76 -1.22 3.87
N VAL A 13 2.81 -2.13 4.06
CA VAL A 13 1.75 -1.95 5.07
C VAL A 13 2.34 -1.99 6.47
N THR A 14 2.20 -0.89 7.20
CA THR A 14 2.58 -0.83 8.63
C THR A 14 1.44 -1.34 9.51
N ASN A 15 0.21 -0.95 9.23
CA ASN A 15 -0.95 -1.35 10.03
C ASN A 15 -2.25 -1.25 9.20
N VAL A 16 -3.25 -2.05 9.59
CA VAL A 16 -4.61 -1.96 9.05
C VAL A 16 -5.58 -1.92 10.22
N GLU A 17 -6.48 -0.95 10.23
CA GLU A 17 -7.47 -0.79 11.28
C GLU A 17 -8.86 -0.52 10.72
N ILE A 18 -9.87 -1.14 11.31
CA ILE A 18 -11.27 -0.90 10.96
C ILE A 18 -11.83 0.14 11.91
N LEU A 19 -12.17 1.31 11.36
CA LEU A 19 -12.72 2.43 12.10
C LEU A 19 -14.22 2.25 12.31
N VAL A 20 -14.94 1.83 11.26
CA VAL A 20 -16.40 1.67 11.31
C VAL A 20 -16.82 0.39 10.57
N TYR A 21 -17.71 -0.38 11.18
CA TYR A 21 -18.27 -1.59 10.62
C TYR A 21 -19.78 -1.53 10.81
N ARG A 22 -20.54 -1.67 9.73
CA ARG A 22 -21.99 -1.39 9.67
C ARG A 22 -22.82 -2.63 9.31
N GLU A 23 -22.23 -3.81 9.44
CA GLU A 23 -22.91 -5.09 9.16
C GLU A 23 -23.24 -5.81 10.46
N SER A 24 -24.27 -6.66 10.43
CA SER A 24 -24.73 -7.43 11.59
C SER A 24 -23.80 -8.60 11.97
N ARG A 25 -23.01 -9.11 11.02
CA ARG A 25 -22.09 -10.25 11.19
C ARG A 25 -20.79 -10.02 10.46
N GLY A 26 -19.71 -10.64 10.94
CA GLY A 26 -18.41 -10.58 10.30
C GLY A 26 -17.48 -9.52 10.87
N SER A 27 -17.80 -8.92 12.02
CA SER A 27 -16.96 -7.93 12.71
C SER A 27 -15.64 -8.50 13.25
N GLU A 28 -15.45 -9.82 13.18
CA GLU A 28 -14.23 -10.52 13.56
C GLU A 28 -13.01 -10.03 12.78
N VAL A 29 -13.20 -9.48 11.57
CA VAL A 29 -12.14 -8.81 10.82
C VAL A 29 -11.53 -7.61 11.54
N ARG A 30 -12.18 -7.07 12.60
CA ARG A 30 -11.63 -5.99 13.43
C ARG A 30 -10.49 -6.44 14.34
N LYS A 31 -10.33 -7.75 14.57
CA LYS A 31 -9.33 -8.26 15.53
C LYS A 31 -7.92 -7.95 15.01
N LYS A 32 -7.07 -7.33 15.85
CA LYS A 32 -5.67 -7.04 15.52
C LYS A 32 -4.91 -8.26 14.97
N ARG A 33 -5.16 -9.45 15.54
CA ARG A 33 -4.59 -10.72 15.07
C ARG A 33 -4.92 -11.02 13.59
N PHE A 34 -6.14 -10.71 13.15
CA PHE A 34 -6.53 -10.88 11.76
C PHE A 34 -5.81 -9.86 10.87
N ASN A 35 -5.76 -8.60 11.30
CA ASN A 35 -5.15 -7.49 10.54
C ASN A 35 -3.64 -7.64 10.35
N TYR A 36 -2.96 -8.29 11.30
CA TYR A 36 -1.51 -8.50 11.25
C TYR A 36 -1.07 -9.26 9.99
N GLN A 37 -1.97 -10.04 9.37
CA GLN A 37 -1.70 -10.74 8.11
C GLN A 37 -1.38 -9.80 6.94
N TYR A 38 -1.74 -8.52 7.04
CA TYR A 38 -1.42 -7.52 6.02
C TYR A 38 -0.08 -6.83 6.26
N HIS A 39 0.52 -6.95 7.44
CA HIS A 39 1.76 -6.26 7.80
C HIS A 39 2.91 -6.65 6.86
N GLY A 40 3.68 -5.67 6.41
CA GLY A 40 4.80 -5.83 5.47
C GLY A 40 4.42 -6.11 4.02
N LYS A 41 3.12 -6.26 3.69
CA LYS A 41 2.71 -6.47 2.29
C LYS A 41 2.85 -5.20 1.47
N THR A 42 3.18 -5.37 0.21
CA THR A 42 3.35 -4.31 -0.79
C THR A 42 2.29 -4.38 -1.89
N VAL A 43 2.32 -3.41 -2.81
CA VAL A 43 1.53 -3.43 -4.04
C VAL A 43 1.85 -4.62 -4.95
N TYR A 44 3.00 -5.27 -4.80
CA TYR A 44 3.40 -6.44 -5.60
C TYR A 44 2.94 -7.75 -4.98
N ASP A 45 2.69 -7.76 -3.67
CA ASP A 45 2.29 -8.97 -2.96
C ASP A 45 0.84 -9.37 -3.26
N PRO A 46 0.57 -10.67 -3.44
CA PRO A 46 -0.80 -11.14 -3.57
C PRO A 46 -1.56 -11.04 -2.24
N ILE A 47 -2.85 -10.69 -2.35
CA ILE A 47 -3.79 -10.63 -1.23
C ILE A 47 -5.02 -11.48 -1.58
N ARG A 48 -4.83 -12.80 -1.71
CA ARG A 48 -5.89 -13.77 -2.03
C ARG A 48 -6.39 -14.45 -0.77
N ILE A 49 -7.71 -14.47 -0.60
CA ILE A 49 -8.37 -15.18 0.49
C ILE A 49 -8.14 -16.69 0.35
N ASN A 50 -7.96 -17.40 1.46
CA ASN A 50 -7.64 -18.83 1.51
C ASN A 50 -6.30 -19.21 0.86
N ARG A 51 -5.42 -18.24 0.59
CA ARG A 51 -4.04 -18.49 0.16
C ARG A 51 -3.07 -17.60 0.93
N ASP A 52 -3.21 -16.29 0.79
CA ASP A 52 -2.33 -15.29 1.41
C ASP A 52 -2.93 -14.68 2.69
N VAL A 53 -4.26 -14.73 2.81
CA VAL A 53 -5.02 -14.25 3.97
C VAL A 53 -5.97 -15.35 4.44
N ILE A 54 -5.84 -15.72 5.71
CA ILE A 54 -6.71 -16.68 6.39
C ILE A 54 -8.12 -16.11 6.43
N ASN A 55 -9.10 -16.89 5.99
CA ASN A 55 -10.50 -16.49 6.04
C ASN A 55 -11.09 -16.69 7.44
N ILE A 56 -12.18 -15.97 7.74
CA ILE A 56 -12.96 -16.15 8.95
C ILE A 56 -14.30 -16.80 8.56
N SER A 57 -14.62 -17.92 9.19
CA SER A 57 -15.89 -18.62 8.98
C SER A 57 -17.07 -17.70 9.28
N GLY A 58 -18.07 -17.65 8.40
CA GLY A 58 -19.22 -16.75 8.51
C GLY A 58 -18.94 -15.28 8.20
N ALA A 59 -17.70 -14.91 7.83
CA ALA A 59 -17.30 -13.54 7.53
C ALA A 59 -16.57 -13.40 6.17
N THR A 60 -16.74 -14.36 5.26
CA THR A 60 -16.04 -14.40 3.96
C THR A 60 -16.19 -13.12 3.15
N MET A 61 -17.39 -12.54 3.11
CA MET A 61 -17.64 -11.29 2.38
C MET A 61 -16.90 -10.11 3.02
N SER A 62 -16.82 -10.07 4.34
CA SER A 62 -16.07 -9.07 5.10
C SER A 62 -14.58 -9.16 4.83
N VAL A 63 -14.02 -10.38 4.90
CA VAL A 63 -12.61 -10.66 4.58
C VAL A 63 -12.31 -10.26 3.14
N ARG A 64 -13.21 -10.57 2.19
CA ARG A 64 -13.05 -10.19 0.79
C ARG A 64 -13.04 -8.69 0.58
N SER A 65 -13.98 -7.99 1.19
CA SER A 65 -14.07 -6.54 1.09
C SER A 65 -12.86 -5.85 1.72
N MET A 66 -12.39 -6.34 2.88
CA MET A 66 -11.20 -5.82 3.54
C MET A 66 -9.94 -6.04 2.71
N SER A 67 -9.69 -7.27 2.24
CA SER A 67 -8.53 -7.59 1.40
C SER A 67 -8.50 -6.80 0.10
N ALA A 68 -9.65 -6.65 -0.56
CA ALA A 68 -9.75 -5.80 -1.76
C ALA A 68 -9.49 -4.33 -1.44
N GLY A 69 -9.98 -3.84 -0.29
CA GLY A 69 -9.75 -2.49 0.19
C GLY A 69 -8.28 -2.18 0.46
N VAL A 70 -7.60 -3.06 1.19
CA VAL A 70 -6.15 -2.96 1.44
C VAL A 70 -5.37 -2.93 0.13
N LYS A 71 -5.70 -3.82 -0.82
CA LYS A 71 -5.02 -3.84 -2.12
C LYS A 71 -5.21 -2.54 -2.89
N ARG A 72 -6.42 -1.99 -2.90
CA ARG A 72 -6.71 -0.71 -3.57
C ARG A 72 -5.95 0.44 -2.91
N ALA A 73 -5.92 0.49 -1.58
CA ALA A 73 -5.18 1.51 -0.85
C ALA A 73 -3.68 1.47 -1.20
N LEU A 74 -3.07 0.28 -1.26
CA LEU A 74 -1.67 0.12 -1.67
C LEU A 74 -1.41 0.58 -3.10
N VAL A 75 -2.28 0.23 -4.05
CA VAL A 75 -2.15 0.70 -5.44
C VAL A 75 -2.24 2.23 -5.52
N LEU A 76 -3.19 2.84 -4.81
CA LEU A 76 -3.33 4.30 -4.82
C LEU A 76 -2.15 4.99 -4.13
N ALA A 77 -1.65 4.44 -3.02
CA ALA A 77 -0.48 4.97 -2.33
C ALA A 77 0.76 4.93 -3.23
N ASP A 78 0.99 3.77 -3.87
CA ASP A 78 2.12 3.57 -4.78
C ASP A 78 2.06 4.52 -5.97
N GLU A 79 0.92 4.59 -6.67
CA GLU A 79 0.81 5.35 -7.92
C GLU A 79 0.82 6.87 -7.70
N LEU A 80 0.18 7.35 -6.63
CA LEU A 80 0.02 8.79 -6.39
C LEU A 80 1.17 9.40 -5.59
N TYR A 81 1.78 8.65 -4.67
CA TYR A 81 2.75 9.21 -3.71
C TYR A 81 4.15 8.63 -3.85
N LEU A 82 4.31 7.34 -4.15
CA LEU A 82 5.64 6.70 -4.16
C LEU A 82 6.30 6.79 -5.53
N LYS A 83 5.60 6.41 -6.60
CA LYS A 83 6.11 6.55 -7.97
C LYS A 83 6.30 8.00 -8.38
N SER A 84 5.40 8.90 -7.96
CA SER A 84 5.55 10.33 -8.24
C SER A 84 6.85 10.88 -7.63
N ASN A 85 7.18 10.49 -6.40
CA ASN A 85 8.45 10.87 -5.77
C ASN A 85 9.68 10.30 -6.47
N THR A 86 9.64 9.03 -6.90
CA THR A 86 10.73 8.42 -7.67
C THR A 86 10.93 9.13 -9.01
N ASN A 87 9.84 9.39 -9.73
CA ASN A 87 9.87 10.11 -11.00
C ASN A 87 10.46 11.51 -10.78
N ASN A 88 9.95 12.27 -9.80
CA ASN A 88 10.44 13.61 -9.47
C ASN A 88 11.93 13.62 -9.08
N THR A 89 12.41 12.59 -8.38
CA THR A 89 13.84 12.47 -8.03
C THR A 89 14.69 12.18 -9.27
N ALA A 90 14.21 11.31 -10.16
CA ALA A 90 14.92 10.95 -11.39
C ALA A 90 15.07 12.15 -12.35
N ILE A 91 14.00 12.94 -12.58
CA ILE A 91 14.08 14.17 -13.41
C ILE A 91 15.03 15.21 -12.81
N ASN A 92 15.01 15.40 -11.49
CA ASN A 92 15.92 16.33 -10.83
C ASN A 92 17.39 15.87 -10.92
N THR A 93 17.65 14.57 -10.86
CA THR A 93 19.01 14.01 -10.97
C THR A 93 19.53 14.07 -12.41
N ALA A 94 18.70 13.71 -13.40
CA ALA A 94 19.06 13.79 -14.82
C ALA A 94 19.36 15.23 -15.25
N SER A 95 18.53 16.21 -14.85
CA SER A 95 18.76 17.62 -15.20
C SER A 95 20.03 18.21 -14.57
N ARG A 96 20.45 17.72 -13.39
CA ARG A 96 21.73 18.09 -12.76
C ARG A 96 22.91 17.44 -13.48
N ALA A 97 22.80 16.18 -13.86
CA ALA A 97 23.84 15.46 -14.59
C ALA A 97 24.10 16.12 -15.95
N ASP A 98 23.06 16.49 -16.69
CA ASP A 98 23.20 17.18 -17.98
C ASP A 98 23.84 18.56 -17.83
N LYS A 99 23.46 19.35 -16.80
CA LYS A 99 24.14 20.63 -16.52
C LYS A 99 25.61 20.46 -16.18
N SER A 100 25.94 19.53 -15.27
CA SER A 100 27.33 19.28 -14.88
C SER A 100 28.18 18.71 -16.03
N PHE A 101 27.57 17.90 -16.90
CA PHE A 101 28.22 17.41 -18.12
C PHE A 101 28.48 18.54 -19.11
N LEU A 102 27.52 19.44 -19.33
CA LEU A 102 27.68 20.59 -20.22
C LEU A 102 28.69 21.62 -19.68
N GLU A 103 28.74 21.87 -18.36
CA GLU A 103 29.76 22.70 -17.71
C GLU A 103 31.17 22.11 -17.90
N SER A 104 31.33 20.81 -17.65
CA SER A 104 32.57 20.07 -17.89
C SER A 104 33.01 20.10 -19.36
N LEU A 105 32.07 20.06 -20.31
CA LEU A 105 32.34 20.07 -21.75
C LEU A 105 32.66 21.48 -22.28
N LEU A 106 32.04 22.53 -21.73
CA LEU A 106 32.22 23.92 -22.16
C LEU A 106 33.33 24.66 -21.39
N GLY A 107 33.89 24.06 -20.33
CA GLY A 107 35.06 24.58 -19.63
C GLY A 107 34.79 25.81 -18.75
N PHE A 108 33.56 25.96 -18.26
CA PHE A 108 33.15 26.95 -17.27
C PHE A 108 32.67 26.27 -15.99
#